data_AF-A0A1F2QCI3-F1
#
_entry.id   AF-A0A1F2QCI3-F1
#
_cell.length_a   1.000
_cell.length_b   1.000
_cell.length_c   1.000
_cell.angle_alpha   90.00
_cell.angle_beta   90.00
_cell.angle_gamma   90.00
#
_symmetry.space_group_name_H-M   'P 1'
#
loop_
_entity.id
_entity.type
_entity.pdbx_description
1 polymer ?
#
loop_
_entity_poly.entity_id
_entity_poly.type
_entity_poly.pdbx_seq_one_letter_code
_entity_poly.pdbx_strand_id
1 'polypeptide(L)'
;MRLVAAFLAALLLQLGLTASHLWWVFAACQPLLLVVVATARRLDPVGVAWCGLAAGLASDAFAERIIGPGGIAGAVAGFAVALVVRRFEMEGPLYWIVGSLLASACSELTWMLVLATLGVRPDHAFSGVLATVAMTGAAGLVVAAGERALRAWRSPARHRRRVLRRL
;
A
#
# COMPACT_ATOMS: atom_id res chain seq x y z
N MET A 1 -18.13 -3.85 2.17
CA MET A 1 -17.87 -3.44 3.57
C MET A 1 -16.40 -3.59 4.00
N ARG A 2 -15.77 -4.77 3.93
CA ARG A 2 -14.38 -4.95 4.41
C ARG A 2 -13.33 -4.08 3.69
N LEU A 3 -13.45 -3.86 2.38
CA LEU A 3 -12.52 -3.01 1.62
C LEU A 3 -12.70 -1.52 1.94
N VAL A 4 -13.94 -1.06 2.05
CA VAL A 4 -14.24 0.33 2.45
C VAL A 4 -13.69 0.60 3.85
N ALA A 5 -13.89 -0.31 4.80
CA ALA A 5 -13.32 -0.18 6.14
C ALA A 5 -11.78 -0.17 6.11
N ALA A 6 -11.15 -1.00 5.29
CA ALA A 6 -9.69 -1.00 5.12
C ALA A 6 -9.19 0.30 4.49
N PHE A 7 -9.93 0.85 3.51
CA PHE A 7 -9.61 2.12 2.87
C PHE A 7 -9.71 3.28 3.87
N LEU A 8 -10.80 3.37 4.64
CA LEU A 8 -10.98 4.37 5.69
C LEU A 8 -9.91 4.25 6.78
N ALA A 9 -9.58 3.02 7.21
CA ALA A 9 -8.53 2.79 8.19
C ALA A 9 -7.15 3.19 7.66
N ALA A 10 -6.84 2.90 6.40
CA ALA A 10 -5.60 3.31 5.77
C ALA A 10 -5.50 4.83 5.63
N LEU A 11 -6.62 5.50 5.37
CA LEU A 11 -6.69 6.95 5.29
C LEU A 11 -6.49 7.61 6.66
N LEU A 12 -7.13 7.09 7.70
CA LEU A 12 -6.90 7.53 9.08
C LEU A 12 -5.44 7.29 9.52
N LEU A 13 -4.86 6.16 9.11
CA LEU A 13 -3.46 5.85 9.39
C LEU A 13 -2.52 6.80 8.63
N GLN A 14 -2.83 7.14 7.37
CA GLN A 14 -2.07 8.13 6.60
C GLN A 14 -2.05 9.47 7.33
N LEU A 15 -3.23 9.97 7.74
CA LEU A 15 -3.37 11.23 8.48
C LEU A 15 -2.60 11.21 9.81
N GLY A 16 -2.66 10.08 10.53
CA GLY A 16 -1.91 9.88 11.76
C GLY A 16 -0.40 9.92 11.54
N LEU A 17 0.10 9.25 10.49
CA LEU A 17 1.53 9.18 10.16
C LEU A 17 2.08 10.52 9.66
N THR A 18 1.25 11.35 9.04
CA THR A 18 1.62 12.70 8.59
C THR A 18 1.53 13.75 9.70
N ALA A 19 1.11 13.38 10.91
CA ALA A 19 1.04 14.32 12.02
C ALA A 19 2.46 14.75 12.46
N SER A 20 2.62 16.05 12.69
CA SER A 20 3.91 16.75 12.88
C SER A 20 4.81 16.26 14.02
N HIS A 21 4.27 15.43 14.93
CA HIS A 21 4.99 14.88 16.09
C HIS A 21 5.68 13.54 15.80
N LEU A 22 5.47 12.95 14.62
CA LEU A 22 6.11 11.70 14.21
C LEU A 22 7.34 11.98 13.34
N TRP A 23 8.29 11.06 13.39
CA TRP A 23 9.52 11.17 12.61
C TRP A 23 9.20 11.21 11.11
N TRP A 24 9.85 12.11 10.35
CA TRP A 24 9.59 12.34 8.91
C TRP A 24 9.61 11.06 8.06
N VAL A 25 10.36 10.04 8.47
CA VAL A 25 10.40 8.73 7.81
C VAL A 25 9.05 8.02 7.87
N PHE A 26 8.30 8.14 8.97
CA PHE A 26 6.97 7.53 9.09
C PHE A 26 5.93 8.19 8.17
N ALA A 27 6.07 9.49 7.94
CA ALA A 27 5.21 10.22 7.00
C ALA A 27 5.39 9.76 5.54
N ALA A 28 6.53 9.14 5.21
CA ALA A 28 6.78 8.57 3.89
C ALA A 28 6.04 7.24 3.64
N CYS A 29 5.47 6.60 4.68
CA CYS A 29 4.70 5.39 4.49
C CYS A 29 3.36 5.69 3.78
N GLN A 30 3.01 4.88 2.78
CA GLN A 30 1.77 5.03 2.01
C GLN A 30 0.81 3.83 2.24
N PRO A 31 0.12 3.75 3.40
CA PRO A 31 -0.86 2.70 3.69
C PRO A 31 -1.99 2.57 2.66
N LEU A 32 -2.36 3.65 1.97
CA LEU A 32 -3.37 3.59 0.90
C LEU A 32 -2.94 2.66 -0.25
N LEU A 33 -1.65 2.64 -0.60
CA LEU A 33 -1.13 1.70 -1.61
C LEU A 33 -1.22 0.24 -1.16
N LEU A 34 -1.12 -0.05 0.14
CA LEU A 34 -1.31 -1.41 0.64
C LEU A 34 -2.76 -1.89 0.44
N VAL A 35 -3.74 -0.99 0.53
CA VAL A 35 -5.13 -1.30 0.22
C VAL A 35 -5.28 -1.59 -1.28
N VAL A 36 -4.64 -0.80 -2.14
CA VAL A 36 -4.63 -1.04 -3.60
C VAL A 36 -4.01 -2.41 -3.89
N VAL A 37 -2.85 -2.71 -3.31
CA VAL A 37 -2.22 -4.03 -3.42
C VAL A 37 -3.22 -5.10 -3.01
N ALA A 38 -3.87 -4.98 -1.84
CA ALA A 38 -4.85 -5.94 -1.35
C ALA A 38 -6.03 -6.19 -2.31
N THR A 39 -6.46 -5.16 -3.06
CA THR A 39 -7.53 -5.30 -4.05
C THR A 39 -7.12 -6.12 -5.27
N ALA A 40 -5.82 -6.23 -5.57
CA ALA A 40 -5.30 -7.00 -6.71
C ALA A 40 -5.63 -8.50 -6.68
N ARG A 41 -5.94 -9.05 -5.50
CA ARG A 41 -6.41 -10.45 -5.37
C ARG A 41 -7.88 -10.63 -5.72
N ARG A 42 -8.68 -9.56 -5.74
CA ARG A 42 -10.14 -9.62 -5.82
C ARG A 42 -10.71 -9.00 -7.09
N LEU A 43 -9.99 -8.06 -7.68
CA LEU A 43 -10.45 -7.29 -8.83
C LEU A 43 -9.59 -7.59 -10.06
N ASP A 44 -10.15 -7.34 -11.24
CA ASP A 44 -9.40 -7.31 -12.49
C ASP A 44 -8.45 -6.10 -12.53
N PRO A 45 -7.38 -6.11 -13.35
CA PRO A 45 -6.40 -5.03 -13.43
C PRO A 45 -7.01 -3.65 -13.60
N VAL A 46 -8.07 -3.53 -14.40
CA VAL A 46 -8.82 -2.28 -14.58
C VAL A 46 -9.51 -1.84 -13.28
N GLY A 47 -10.13 -2.78 -12.55
CA GLY A 47 -10.74 -2.49 -11.25
C GLY A 47 -9.72 -2.06 -10.19
N VAL A 48 -8.53 -2.67 -10.20
CA VAL A 48 -7.42 -2.27 -9.31
C VAL A 48 -6.90 -0.89 -9.68
N ALA A 49 -6.80 -0.57 -10.98
CA ALA A 49 -6.42 0.76 -11.45
C ALA A 49 -7.42 1.82 -10.97
N TRP A 50 -8.73 1.55 -11.02
CA TRP A 50 -9.73 2.47 -10.45
C TRP A 50 -9.60 2.63 -8.93
N CYS A 51 -9.31 1.56 -8.19
CA CYS A 51 -9.00 1.67 -6.76
C CYS A 51 -7.74 2.50 -6.51
N GLY A 52 -6.70 2.33 -7.33
CA GLY A 52 -5.48 3.12 -7.31
C GLY A 52 -5.73 4.59 -7.58
N LEU A 53 -6.55 4.91 -8.57
CA LEU A 53 -6.98 6.27 -8.90
C LEU A 53 -7.69 6.92 -7.72
N ALA A 54 -8.66 6.24 -7.11
CA ALA A 54 -9.39 6.74 -5.96
C ALA A 54 -8.47 6.96 -4.75
N ALA A 55 -7.55 6.02 -4.49
CA ALA A 55 -6.55 6.15 -3.43
C ALA A 55 -5.62 7.35 -3.65
N GLY A 56 -5.15 7.53 -4.88
CA GLY A 56 -4.28 8.62 -5.28
C GLY A 56 -4.95 10.00 -5.17
N LEU A 57 -6.17 10.14 -5.68
CA LEU A 57 -6.95 11.38 -5.56
C LEU A 57 -7.26 11.72 -4.10
N ALA A 58 -7.55 10.71 -3.27
CA ALA A 58 -7.72 10.91 -1.84
C ALA A 58 -6.41 11.43 -1.24
N SER A 59 -5.27 10.81 -1.54
CA SER A 59 -3.96 11.28 -1.08
C SER A 59 -3.68 12.74 -1.48
N ASP A 60 -4.00 13.14 -2.71
CA ASP A 60 -3.81 14.52 -3.16
C ASP A 60 -4.67 15.50 -2.37
N ALA A 61 -5.95 15.16 -2.17
CA ALA A 61 -6.89 15.99 -1.44
C ALA A 61 -6.50 16.17 0.04
N PHE A 62 -5.95 15.14 0.69
CA PHE A 62 -5.54 15.20 2.10
C PHE A 62 -4.16 15.79 2.32
N ALA A 63 -3.27 15.74 1.31
CA ALA A 63 -1.92 16.27 1.42
C ALA A 63 -1.80 17.74 1.00
N GLU A 64 -2.92 18.43 0.73
CA GLU A 64 -2.97 19.80 0.21
C GLU A 64 -2.13 19.98 -1.07
N ARG A 65 -2.01 18.92 -1.87
CA ARG A 65 -1.25 18.91 -3.13
C ARG A 65 -2.15 19.27 -4.30
N ILE A 66 -1.52 19.47 -5.46
CA ILE A 66 -2.24 19.54 -6.73
C ILE A 66 -3.07 18.25 -6.88
N ILE A 67 -4.39 18.40 -7.08
CA ILE A 67 -5.29 17.27 -7.28
C ILE A 67 -5.08 16.70 -8.68
N GLY A 68 -4.82 15.39 -8.79
CA GLY A 68 -4.77 14.68 -10.07
C GLY A 68 -3.53 13.81 -10.25
N PRO A 69 -2.29 14.35 -10.08
CA PRO A 69 -1.07 13.58 -10.27
C PRO A 69 -1.02 12.29 -9.46
N GLY A 70 -1.60 12.29 -8.25
CA GLY A 70 -1.62 11.14 -7.35
C GLY A 70 -2.63 10.13 -7.83
N GLY A 71 -3.77 10.59 -8.33
CA GLY A 71 -4.74 9.74 -9.02
C GLY A 71 -4.12 8.98 -10.20
N ILE A 72 -3.36 9.67 -11.05
CA ILE A 72 -2.69 9.06 -12.20
C ILE A 72 -1.64 8.05 -11.72
N ALA A 73 -0.78 8.45 -10.78
CA ALA A 73 0.25 7.60 -10.21
C ALA A 73 -0.32 6.34 -9.55
N GLY A 74 -1.37 6.49 -8.75
CA GLY A 74 -2.07 5.40 -8.09
C GLY A 74 -2.74 4.45 -9.10
N ALA A 75 -3.33 4.97 -10.17
CA ALA A 75 -3.93 4.14 -11.23
C ALA A 75 -2.89 3.25 -11.91
N VAL A 76 -1.75 3.85 -12.30
CA VAL A 76 -0.64 3.13 -12.94
C VAL A 76 -0.04 2.10 -11.99
N ALA A 77 0.20 2.47 -10.73
CA ALA A 77 0.68 1.56 -9.70
C ALA A 77 -0.27 0.37 -9.49
N GLY A 78 -1.56 0.62 -9.35
CA GLY A 78 -2.57 -0.42 -9.17
C GLY A 78 -2.63 -1.38 -10.35
N PHE A 79 -2.61 -0.85 -11.58
CA PHE A 79 -2.60 -1.66 -12.80
C PHE A 79 -1.34 -2.54 -12.89
N ALA A 80 -0.16 -1.94 -12.68
CA ALA A 80 1.12 -2.65 -12.73
C ALA A 80 1.18 -3.79 -11.71
N VAL A 81 0.75 -3.53 -10.47
CA VAL A 81 0.69 -4.56 -9.41
C VAL A 81 -0.26 -5.68 -9.82
N ALA A 82 -1.44 -5.36 -10.33
CA ALA A 82 -2.41 -6.37 -10.74
C ALA A 82 -1.88 -7.27 -11.86
N LEU A 83 -1.18 -6.70 -12.84
CA LEU A 83 -0.54 -7.46 -13.91
C LEU A 83 0.56 -8.38 -13.38
N VAL A 84 1.47 -7.87 -12.56
CA VAL A 84 2.59 -8.66 -12.03
C VAL A 84 2.08 -9.78 -11.12
N VAL A 85 1.18 -9.47 -10.19
CA VAL A 85 0.62 -10.47 -9.28
C VAL A 85 -0.09 -11.58 -10.04
N ARG A 86 -0.90 -11.25 -11.06
CA ARG A 86 -1.60 -12.26 -11.88
C ARG A 86 -0.64 -13.05 -12.74
N ARG A 87 0.35 -12.40 -13.36
CA ARG A 87 1.29 -13.04 -14.29
C ARG A 87 2.20 -14.06 -13.60
N PHE A 88 2.55 -13.81 -12.34
CA PHE A 88 3.45 -14.64 -11.54
C PHE A 88 2.72 -15.45 -10.46
N GLU A 89 1.38 -15.41 -10.45
CA GLU A 89 0.53 -16.12 -9.48
C GLU A 89 1.02 -15.95 -8.03
N MET A 90 1.37 -14.71 -7.67
CA MET A 90 2.04 -14.45 -6.40
C MET A 90 1.10 -14.66 -5.22
N GLU A 91 1.48 -15.57 -4.32
CA GLU A 91 0.74 -15.87 -3.11
C GLU A 91 1.53 -15.59 -1.83
N GLY A 92 0.81 -15.58 -0.71
CA GLY A 92 1.42 -15.55 0.62
C GLY A 92 2.20 -14.26 0.93
N PRO A 93 3.35 -14.36 1.63
CA PRO A 93 4.16 -13.20 2.03
C PRO A 93 4.79 -12.45 0.86
N LEU A 94 5.22 -13.17 -0.19
CA LEU A 94 5.90 -12.58 -1.34
C LEU A 94 4.99 -11.59 -2.07
N TYR A 95 3.69 -11.91 -2.17
CA TYR A 95 2.70 -10.99 -2.72
C TYR A 95 2.71 -9.61 -2.02
N TRP A 96 2.78 -9.58 -0.69
CA TRP A 96 2.74 -8.31 0.05
C TRP A 96 4.04 -7.53 -0.08
N ILE A 97 5.17 -8.23 -0.07
CA ILE A 97 6.50 -7.60 -0.21
C ILE A 97 6.66 -7.03 -1.61
N VAL A 98 6.48 -7.86 -2.63
CA VAL A 98 6.66 -7.46 -4.03
C VAL A 98 5.57 -6.48 -4.45
N GLY A 99 4.32 -6.72 -4.06
CA GLY A 99 3.21 -5.85 -4.39
C GLY A 99 3.36 -4.45 -3.80
N SER A 100 3.80 -4.32 -2.54
CA SER A 100 4.01 -3.00 -1.91
C SER A 100 5.23 -2.25 -2.45
N LEU A 101 6.35 -2.95 -2.70
CA LEU A 101 7.52 -2.36 -3.35
C LEU A 101 7.20 -1.90 -4.78
N LEU A 102 6.51 -2.73 -5.56
CA LEU A 102 6.14 -2.39 -6.92
C LEU A 102 5.12 -1.24 -6.95
N ALA A 103 4.11 -1.26 -6.07
CA ALA A 103 3.12 -0.19 -5.97
C ALA A 103 3.80 1.15 -5.69
N SER A 104 4.65 1.19 -4.66
CA SER A 104 5.34 2.42 -4.25
C SER A 104 6.31 2.92 -5.31
N ALA A 105 7.12 2.03 -5.90
CA ALA A 105 8.05 2.41 -6.97
C ALA A 105 7.32 2.95 -8.21
N CYS A 106 6.28 2.26 -8.68
CA CYS A 106 5.49 2.71 -9.83
C CYS A 106 4.76 4.02 -9.54
N SER A 107 4.19 4.17 -8.34
CA SER A 107 3.50 5.40 -7.94
C SER A 107 4.47 6.59 -7.93
N GLU A 108 5.62 6.47 -7.25
CA GLU A 108 6.62 7.54 -7.16
C GLU A 108 7.21 7.91 -8.52
N LEU A 109 7.58 6.93 -9.34
CA LEU A 109 8.09 7.17 -10.70
C LEU A 109 7.06 7.89 -11.57
N THR A 110 5.80 7.46 -11.52
CA THR A 110 4.73 8.07 -12.30
C THR A 110 4.43 9.47 -11.80
N TRP A 111 4.39 9.68 -10.48
CA TRP A 111 4.19 10.99 -9.87
C TRP A 111 5.28 11.97 -10.31
N MET A 112 6.55 11.58 -10.21
CA MET A 112 7.68 12.40 -10.66
C MET A 112 7.60 12.72 -12.16
N LEU A 113 7.23 11.74 -12.99
CA LEU A 113 7.04 11.95 -14.42
C LEU A 113 5.92 12.97 -14.70
N VAL A 114 4.78 12.85 -14.00
CA VAL A 114 3.67 13.80 -14.14
C VAL A 114 4.09 15.20 -13.71
N LEU A 115 4.74 15.36 -12.56
CA LEU A 115 5.24 16.67 -12.12
C LEU A 115 6.26 17.27 -13.09
N ALA A 116 7.17 16.45 -13.62
CA ALA A 116 8.14 16.88 -14.62
C ALA A 116 7.45 17.39 -15.90
N THR A 117 6.40 16.71 -16.38
CA THR A 117 5.61 17.17 -17.54
C THR A 117 4.82 18.46 -17.26
N LEU A 118 4.46 18.71 -16.00
CA LEU A 118 3.82 19.96 -15.57
C LEU A 118 4.82 21.10 -15.31
N GLY A 119 6.13 20.84 -15.43
CA GLY A 119 7.19 21.82 -15.15
C GLY A 119 7.36 22.14 -13.65
N VAL A 120 6.77 21.32 -12.77
CA VAL A 120 6.83 21.48 -11.31
C VAL A 120 8.00 20.67 -10.76
N ARG A 121 8.83 21.27 -9.90
CA ARG A 121 9.87 20.51 -9.19
C ARG A 121 9.24 19.73 -8.03
N PRO A 122 9.56 18.44 -7.87
CA PRO A 122 9.04 17.66 -6.74
C PRO A 122 9.56 18.22 -5.41
N ASP A 123 8.69 18.30 -4.40
CA ASP A 123 9.02 18.86 -3.08
C ASP A 123 10.03 18.00 -2.29
N HIS A 124 10.34 16.79 -2.77
CA HIS A 124 11.08 15.77 -2.05
C HIS A 124 12.23 15.30 -2.94
N ALA A 125 13.46 15.31 -2.40
CA ALA A 125 14.63 14.81 -3.10
C ALA A 125 14.55 13.28 -3.31
N PHE A 126 15.51 12.71 -4.03
CA PHE A 126 15.67 11.26 -4.22
C PHE A 126 15.58 10.44 -2.91
N SER A 127 15.98 11.02 -1.79
CA SER A 127 15.84 10.44 -0.45
C SER A 127 14.39 10.21 -0.03
N GLY A 128 13.45 11.07 -0.42
CA GLY A 128 12.02 10.94 -0.13
C GLY A 128 11.39 9.76 -0.88
N VAL A 129 11.83 9.53 -2.12
CA VAL A 129 11.41 8.38 -2.94
C VAL A 129 11.87 7.08 -2.28
N LEU A 130 13.15 7.00 -1.91
CA LEU A 130 13.70 5.83 -1.22
C LEU A 130 13.01 5.57 0.12
N ALA A 131 12.76 6.62 0.90
CA ALA A 131 12.04 6.51 2.16
C ALA A 131 10.62 5.95 1.94
N THR A 132 9.92 6.44 0.91
CA THR A 132 8.56 5.99 0.58
C THR A 132 8.53 4.51 0.19
N VAL A 133 9.44 4.09 -0.70
CA VAL A 133 9.54 2.70 -1.14
C VAL A 133 9.93 1.79 0.03
N ALA A 134 10.94 2.19 0.82
CA ALA A 134 11.41 1.41 1.95
C ALA A 134 10.33 1.25 3.02
N MET A 135 9.64 2.34 3.39
CA MET A 135 8.63 2.32 4.44
C MET A 135 7.35 1.61 4.00
N THR A 136 6.92 1.80 2.76
CA THR A 136 5.75 1.09 2.23
C THR A 136 6.05 -0.40 2.05
N GLY A 137 7.26 -0.76 1.62
CA GLY A 137 7.74 -2.15 1.60
C GLY A 137 7.82 -2.78 2.98
N ALA A 138 8.35 -2.06 3.98
CA ALA A 138 8.39 -2.48 5.36
C ALA A 138 6.98 -2.68 5.95
N ALA A 139 6.04 -1.79 5.62
CA ALA A 139 4.65 -1.95 5.99
C ALA A 139 4.02 -3.19 5.33
N GLY A 140 4.34 -3.47 4.07
CA GLY A 140 3.98 -4.73 3.40
C GLY A 140 4.51 -5.97 4.11
N LEU A 141 5.76 -5.94 4.59
CA LEU A 141 6.35 -7.00 5.43
C LEU A 141 5.58 -7.18 6.75
N VAL A 142 5.19 -6.09 7.40
CA VAL A 142 4.39 -6.12 8.63
C VAL A 142 3.03 -6.76 8.37
N VAL A 143 2.37 -6.43 7.25
CA VAL A 143 1.10 -7.07 6.86
C VAL A 143 1.31 -8.58 6.63
N ALA A 144 2.36 -8.96 5.91
CA ALA A 144 2.68 -10.36 5.67
C ALA A 144 2.93 -11.16 6.97
N ALA A 145 3.71 -10.58 7.88
CA ALA A 145 4.00 -11.16 9.19
C ALA A 145 2.72 -11.26 10.05
N GLY A 146 1.89 -10.23 10.02
CA GLY A 146 0.58 -10.19 10.69
C GLY A 146 -0.36 -11.28 10.18
N GLU A 147 -0.50 -11.44 8.87
CA GLU A 147 -1.31 -12.51 8.27
C GLU A 147 -0.81 -13.90 8.72
N ARG A 148 0.52 -14.12 8.72
CA ARG A 148 1.11 -15.39 9.16
C ARG A 148 0.85 -15.64 10.64
N ALA A 149 1.02 -14.64 11.49
CA ALA A 149 0.75 -14.73 12.92
C ALA A 149 -0.73 -15.02 13.20
N LEU A 150 -1.65 -14.32 12.55
CA LEU A 150 -3.10 -14.54 12.65
C LEU A 150 -3.49 -15.97 12.24
N ARG A 151 -2.95 -16.48 11.13
CA ARG A 151 -3.18 -17.88 10.70
C ARG A 151 -2.63 -18.87 11.74
N ALA A 152 -1.44 -18.63 12.28
CA ALA A 152 -0.87 -19.47 13.32
C ALA A 152 -1.70 -19.45 14.62
N TRP A 153 -2.28 -18.30 14.97
CA TRP A 153 -3.16 -18.16 16.14
C TRP A 153 -4.51 -18.86 15.96
N ARG A 154 -5.10 -18.79 14.76
CA ARG A 154 -6.37 -19.45 14.43
C ARG A 154 -6.24 -20.92 14.06
N SER A 155 -5.02 -21.46 14.01
CA SER A 155 -4.79 -22.85 13.61
C SER A 155 -5.46 -23.83 14.59
N PRO A 156 -6.24 -24.81 14.08
CA PRO A 156 -6.87 -25.85 14.91
C PRO A 156 -5.86 -26.66 15.73
N ALA A 157 -4.61 -26.78 15.26
CA ALA A 157 -3.55 -27.49 15.95
C ALA A 157 -3.14 -26.80 17.26
N ARG A 158 -3.16 -25.46 17.32
CA ARG A 158 -2.96 -24.73 18.59
C ARG A 158 -4.15 -24.89 19.53
N HIS A 159 -5.37 -24.95 18.99
CA HIS A 159 -6.55 -25.21 19.80
C HIS A 159 -6.50 -26.62 20.41
N ARG A 160 -6.17 -27.65 19.62
CA ARG A 160 -5.94 -29.02 20.10
C ARG A 160 -4.83 -29.11 21.15
N ARG A 161 -3.69 -28.41 20.95
CA ARG A 161 -2.61 -28.36 21.96
C ARG A 161 -2.99 -27.66 23.27
N ARG A 162 -3.92 -26.69 23.23
CA ARG A 162 -4.44 -26.05 24.45
C ARG A 162 -5.42 -26.95 25.19
N VAL A 163 -6.26 -27.70 24.47
CA VAL A 163 -7.19 -28.67 25.07
C VAL A 163 -6.40 -29.81 25.74
N LEU A 164 -5.38 -30.35 25.07
CA LEU A 164 -4.53 -31.42 25.61
C LEU A 164 -3.65 -31.01 26.80
N ARG A 165 -3.44 -29.71 27.05
CA ARG A 165 -2.72 -29.20 28.23
C ARG A 165 -3.62 -28.95 29.44
N ARG A 166 -4.94 -29.06 29.27
CA ARG A 166 -5.95 -28.88 30.33
C ARG A 166 -6.56 -30.20 30.80
N LEU A 167 -6.18 -31.31 30.18
CA LEU A 167 -6.39 -32.69 30.62
C LEU A 167 -5.13 -33.16 31.33
#